data_AF-A0A921TEN2-F1
#
_entry.id   AF-A0A921TEN2-F1
#
_cell.length_a   1.000
_cell.length_b   1.000
_cell.length_c   1.000
_cell.angle_alpha   90.00
_cell.angle_beta   90.00
_cell.angle_gamma   90.00
#
_symmetry.space_group_name_H-M   'P 1'
#
loop_
_entity.id
_entity.type
_entity.pdbx_description
1 polymer ?
#
loop_
_entity_poly.entity_id
_entity_poly.type
_entity_poly.pdbx_seq_one_letter_code
_entity_poly.pdbx_strand_id
1 'polypeptide(L)' 'MNPAWLLRMVRWARRPPSRKRVALMLAVAAIALAIAGLEAAGLWPEWATLDRGISRRGP' A
#
# COMPACT_ATOMS: atom_id res chain seq x y z
N MET A 1 -11.18 -16.56 -15.05
CA MET A 1 -11.79 -15.97 -13.83
C MET A 1 -12.05 -17.10 -12.85
N ASN A 2 -11.57 -17.01 -11.61
CA ASN A 2 -11.70 -18.10 -10.65
C ASN A 2 -12.89 -17.83 -9.69
N PRO A 3 -13.95 -18.66 -9.66
CA PRO A 3 -15.11 -18.46 -8.79
C PRO A 3 -14.76 -18.42 -7.29
N ALA A 4 -13.59 -18.94 -6.90
CA ALA A 4 -13.06 -18.79 -5.55
C ALA A 4 -12.92 -17.31 -5.11
N TRP A 5 -12.66 -16.39 -6.03
CA TRP A 5 -12.58 -14.95 -5.73
C TRP A 5 -13.95 -14.37 -5.35
N LEU A 6 -15.01 -14.76 -6.06
CA LEU A 6 -16.37 -14.32 -5.77
C LEU A 6 -16.83 -14.82 -4.39
N LEU A 7 -16.56 -16.09 -4.06
CA LEU A 7 -16.88 -16.66 -2.75
C LEU A 7 -16.17 -15.92 -1.61
N ARG A 8 -14.94 -15.46 -1.83
CA ARG A 8 -14.17 -14.68 -0.86
C ARG A 8 -14.75 -13.28 -0.64
N MET A 9 -15.23 -12.61 -1.70
CA MET A 9 -15.92 -11.32 -1.62
C MET A 9 -17.26 -11.44 -0.87
N VAL A 10 -18.05 -12.47 -1.17
CA VAL A 10 -19.30 -12.75 -0.45
C VAL A 10 -19.05 -12.96 1.05
N ARG A 11 -17.96 -13.67 1.40
CA ARG A 11 -17.60 -13.89 2.81
C ARG A 11 -17.20 -12.59 3.50
N TRP A 12 -16.52 -11.68 2.80
CA TRP A 12 -16.22 -10.34 3.28
C TRP A 12 -17.49 -9.51 3.56
N ALA A 13 -18.48 -9.57 2.66
CA ALA A 13 -19.75 -8.86 2.85
C ALA A 13 -20.55 -9.39 4.05
N ARG A 14 -20.55 -10.72 4.26
CA ARG A 14 -21.30 -11.36 5.37
C ARG A 14 -20.59 -11.30 6.72
N ARG A 15 -19.26 -11.31 6.73
CA ARG A 15 -18.42 -11.24 7.92
C ARG A 15 -17.33 -10.21 7.68
N PRO A 16 -17.67 -8.91 7.76
CA PRO A 16 -16.69 -7.88 7.52
C PRO A 16 -15.55 -8.01 8.53
N PRO A 17 -14.29 -7.85 8.10
CA PRO A 17 -13.18 -7.72 9.03
C PRO A 17 -13.47 -6.58 10.01
N SER A 18 -12.98 -6.72 11.25
CA SER A 18 -13.20 -5.73 12.31
C SER A 18 -12.93 -4.32 11.80
N ARG A 19 -13.83 -3.37 12.11
CA ARG A 19 -13.75 -1.96 11.66
C ARG A 19 -12.37 -1.35 11.92
N LYS A 20 -11.72 -1.72 13.04
CA LYS A 20 -10.36 -1.30 13.39
C LYS A 20 -9.32 -1.72 12.34
N ARG A 21 -9.43 -2.95 11.81
CA ARG A 21 -8.52 -3.50 10.80
C ARG A 21 -8.69 -2.82 9.44
N VAL A 22 -9.94 -2.54 9.07
CA VAL A 22 -10.26 -1.79 7.85
C VAL A 22 -9.75 -0.36 7.95
N ALA A 23 -10.00 0.32 9.07
CA ALA A 23 -9.51 1.68 9.30
C ALA A 23 -7.98 1.75 9.28
N LEU A 24 -7.28 0.77 9.86
CA LEU A 24 -5.82 0.68 9.79
C LEU A 24 -5.33 0.55 8.34
N MET A 25 -5.91 -0.36 7.54
CA MET A 25 -5.53 -0.51 6.14
C MET A 25 -5.82 0.74 5.32
N LEU A 26 -6.97 1.40 5.54
CA LEU A 26 -7.31 2.65 4.87
C LEU A 26 -6.35 3.78 5.26
N ALA A 27 -5.98 3.89 6.54
CA ALA A 27 -5.00 4.87 7.00
C ALA A 27 -3.62 4.63 6.35
N VAL A 28 -3.14 3.37 6.33
CA VAL A 28 -1.88 3.02 5.66
C VAL A 28 -1.93 3.33 4.17
N ALA A 29 -3.02 2.99 3.49
CA ALA A 29 -3.20 3.31 2.08
C ALA A 29 -3.23 4.81 1.82
N ALA A 30 -3.91 5.58 2.67
CA ALA A 30 -3.95 7.04 2.59
C ALA A 30 -2.56 7.67 2.79
N ILE A 31 -1.77 7.16 3.75
CA ILE A 31 -0.38 7.59 3.96
C ILE A 31 0.48 7.28 2.73
N ALA A 32 0.38 6.07 2.18
CA ALA A 32 1.13 5.69 0.99
C ALA A 32 0.76 6.57 -0.22
N LEU A 33 -0.52 6.88 -0.41
CA LEU A 33 -0.98 7.78 -1.48
C LEU A 33 -0.53 9.22 -1.25
N ALA A 34 -0.53 9.71 0.00
CA ALA A 34 -0.03 11.04 0.33
C ALA A 34 1.47 11.16 0.02
N ILE A 35 2.25 10.14 0.37
CA ILE A 35 3.67 10.02 0.05
C ILE A 35 3.90 10.05 -1.47
N ALA A 36 3.20 9.18 -2.22
CA ALA A 36 3.30 9.14 -3.67
C ALA A 36 2.87 10.47 -4.33
N GLY A 37 1.85 11.12 -3.78
CA GLY A 37 1.40 12.45 -4.23
C GLY A 37 2.44 13.53 -3.98
N LEU A 38 3.13 13.51 -2.83
CA LEU A 38 4.22 14.42 -2.51
C LEU A 38 5.43 14.23 -3.44
N GLU A 39 5.76 12.97 -3.75
CA GLU A 39 6.80 12.62 -4.73
C GLU A 39 6.44 13.15 -6.13
N ALA A 40 5.21 12.90 -6.60
CA ALA A 40 4.74 13.39 -7.89
C ALA A 40 4.63 14.92 -7.97
N ALA A 41 4.40 15.60 -6.84
CA ALA A 41 4.37 17.06 -6.76
C ALA A 41 5.76 17.71 -6.74
N GLY A 42 6.85 16.93 -6.72
CA GLY A 42 8.21 17.45 -6.63
C GLY A 42 8.54 18.10 -5.27
N LEU A 43 7.72 17.87 -4.24
CA LEU A 43 7.94 18.34 -2.87
C LEU A 43 8.76 17.34 -2.03
N TRP A 44 9.26 16.29 -2.68
CA TRP A 44 10.01 15.24 -1.99
C TRP A 44 11.34 15.79 -1.49
N PRO A 45 11.64 15.63 -0.20
CA PRO A 45 12.87 16.18 0.35
C PRO A 45 14.07 15.26 0.08
N GLU A 46 15.24 15.88 -0.12
CA GLU A 46 16.50 15.18 -0.41
C GLU A 46 16.89 14.15 0.67
N TRP A 47 16.56 14.41 1.94
CA TRP A 47 16.84 13.48 3.04
C TRP A 47 15.98 12.20 2.99
N ALA A 48 14.85 12.23 2.28
CA ALA A 48 13.95 11.09 2.10
C ALA A 48 14.18 10.38 0.76
N THR A 49 15.10 10.87 -0.07
CA THR A 49 15.47 10.21 -1.32
C THR A 49 16.29 8.96 -1.02
N LEU A 50 15.88 7.84 -1.63
CA LEU A 50 16.64 6.61 -1.57
C LEU A 50 17.96 6.78 -2.33
N ASP A 51 19.07 6.80 -1.61
CA ASP A 51 20.39 6.69 -2.21
C ASP A 51 20.52 5.28 -2.81
N ARG A 52 20.60 5.19 -4.14
CA ARG A 52 20.81 3.92 -4.86
C ARG A 52 22.28 3.50 -4.74
N GLY A 53 22.80 3.44 -3.52
CA GLY A 53 24.13 2.95 -3.20
C GLY A 53 24.25 1.47 -3.55
N ILE A 54 24.85 1.20 -4.71
CA ILE A 54 25.40 -0.08 -5.17
C ILE A 54 24.47 -1.28 -4.90
N SER A 55 23.61 -1.58 -5.87
CA SER A 55 23.17 -2.97 -6.08
C SER A 55 24.42 -3.79 -6.41
N ARG A 56 25.07 -4.34 -5.38
CA ARG A 56 26.10 -5.36 -5.53
C ARG A 56 25.40 -6.61 -6.03
N ARG A 57 25.19 -6.70 -7.36
CA ARG A 57 25.08 -8.00 -8.03
C ARG A 57 26.40 -8.71 -7.75
N GLY A 58 26.39 -9.61 -6.78
CA GLY A 58 27.47 -10.56 -6.59
C GLY A 58 27.59 -11.44 -7.85
N PRO A 59 28.80 -11.96 -8.12
CA PRO A 59 29.10 -12.76 -9.31
C PRO A 59 28.22 -14.01 -9.41
#